data_AF-A0A0G4N0F8-F1
#
_entry.id   AF-A0A0G4N0F8-F1
#
_cell.length_a   1.000
_cell.length_b   1.000
_cell.length_c   1.000
_cell.angle_alpha   90.00
_cell.angle_beta   90.00
_cell.angle_gamma   90.00
#
_symmetry.space_group_name_H-M   'P 1'
#
loop_
_entity.id
_entity.type
_entity.pdbx_description
1 polymer ?
#
loop_
_entity_poly.entity_id
_entity_poly.type
_entity_poly.pdbx_seq_one_letter_code
_entity_poly.pdbx_strand_id
1 'polypeptide(L)'
;MASTIDSLRTFLTTNPVADAVSDAVNSFSSRRAKLGLSNPGTVESLSKEVTRDVFLNNYMFTGLRADVTKAFSISPLFQVSHAFAMGERLNPYTFAGLYGTSKVFLQGNMDNDGQLSTRFNYRWSDKLVSKTQLQVVPGSESGASALYESSSVVVPARAKKVSDDWVATAQLQAQGALNTSYWRRLSEKVQAGCDLTLSLAPSGGMMGGIQKEGIATMGAKYDFRMSTFRAQVDSKGKLSCLLEKRIAAPVMMTFAADVDHFTQQAKIGVAISVEAAGEDLQEQQEVLGAQPSPNIPF
;
A
#
# COMPACT_ATOMS: atom_id res chain seq x y z
N MET A 1 -23.22 -12.12 33.88
CA MET A 1 -22.50 -11.16 33.01
C MET A 1 -23.32 -10.64 31.82
N ALA A 2 -24.45 -11.25 31.42
CA ALA A 2 -25.35 -10.69 30.40
C ALA A 2 -26.24 -9.52 30.92
N SER A 3 -26.65 -9.56 32.19
CA SER A 3 -27.57 -8.59 32.79
C SER A 3 -27.03 -7.17 32.96
N THR A 4 -25.71 -7.00 33.09
CA THR A 4 -25.04 -5.70 33.22
C THR A 4 -24.90 -4.98 31.88
N ILE A 5 -24.77 -5.74 30.78
CA ILE A 5 -24.68 -5.19 29.43
C ILE A 5 -26.06 -4.73 28.95
N ASP A 6 -27.11 -5.49 29.26
CA ASP A 6 -28.48 -5.09 28.91
C ASP A 6 -28.96 -3.88 29.73
N SER A 7 -28.64 -3.80 31.01
CA SER A 7 -28.98 -2.62 31.83
C SER A 7 -28.21 -1.35 31.41
N LEU A 8 -26.95 -1.47 31.00
CA LEU A 8 -26.21 -0.36 30.39
C LEU A 8 -26.79 0.05 29.04
N ARG A 9 -27.23 -0.90 28.21
CA ARG A 9 -27.92 -0.61 26.94
C ARG A 9 -29.23 0.10 27.17
N THR A 10 -30.07 -0.38 28.09
CA THR A 10 -31.34 0.27 28.41
C THR A 10 -31.12 1.68 28.96
N PHE A 11 -30.17 1.88 29.89
CA PHE A 11 -29.82 3.20 30.42
C PHE A 11 -29.28 4.16 29.35
N LEU A 12 -28.53 3.64 28.37
CA LEU A 12 -28.03 4.40 27.23
C LEU A 12 -29.10 4.63 26.14
N THR A 13 -30.21 3.89 26.11
CA THR A 13 -31.26 4.05 25.07
C THR A 13 -32.54 4.69 25.57
N THR A 14 -32.73 4.87 26.88
CA THR A 14 -33.92 5.55 27.46
C THR A 14 -33.60 6.93 28.05
N ASN A 15 -32.36 7.41 27.87
CA ASN A 15 -31.95 8.74 28.31
C ASN A 15 -32.34 9.78 27.24
N PRO A 16 -33.02 10.90 27.58
CA PRO A 16 -33.36 11.96 26.61
C PRO A 16 -32.13 12.54 25.90
N VAL A 17 -30.95 12.47 26.51
CA VAL A 17 -29.68 12.84 25.84
C VAL A 17 -29.32 11.84 24.74
N ALA A 18 -29.60 10.56 24.95
CA ALA A 18 -29.36 9.53 23.95
C ALA A 18 -30.36 9.56 22.80
N ASP A 19 -31.61 9.92 23.06
CA ASP A 19 -32.61 10.14 22.01
C ASP A 19 -32.24 11.35 21.13
N ALA A 20 -31.81 12.46 21.74
CA ALA A 20 -31.31 13.61 20.98
C ALA A 20 -30.06 13.27 20.14
N VAL A 21 -29.14 12.46 20.69
CA VAL A 21 -27.97 11.97 19.94
C VAL A 21 -28.39 10.99 18.83
N SER A 22 -29.34 10.11 19.10
CA SER A 22 -29.89 9.16 18.12
C SER A 22 -30.57 9.89 16.97
N ASP A 23 -31.40 10.89 17.25
CA ASP A 23 -32.06 11.73 16.24
C ASP A 23 -31.05 12.57 15.44
N ALA A 24 -30.02 13.10 16.09
CA ALA A 24 -28.92 13.77 15.42
C ALA A 24 -28.16 12.81 14.48
N VAL A 25 -27.88 11.58 14.92
CA VAL A 25 -27.21 10.55 14.11
C VAL A 25 -28.11 10.07 12.97
N ASN A 26 -29.40 9.89 13.19
CA ASN A 26 -30.37 9.44 12.18
C ASN A 26 -30.63 10.52 11.13
N SER A 27 -30.75 11.78 11.54
CA SER A 27 -30.88 12.92 10.62
C SER A 27 -29.60 13.15 9.82
N PHE A 28 -28.42 12.98 10.43
CA PHE A 28 -27.14 13.01 9.73
C PHE A 28 -27.00 11.85 8.74
N SER A 29 -27.33 10.62 9.16
CA SER A 29 -27.32 9.43 8.31
C SER A 29 -28.25 9.59 7.11
N SER A 30 -29.44 10.14 7.30
CA SER A 30 -30.41 10.40 6.23
C SER A 30 -29.92 11.48 5.26
N ARG A 31 -29.32 12.56 5.76
CA ARG A 31 -28.69 13.60 4.92
C ARG A 31 -27.50 13.04 4.14
N ARG A 32 -26.69 12.18 4.75
CA ARG A 32 -25.58 11.48 4.10
C ARG A 32 -26.06 10.52 3.02
N ALA A 33 -27.13 9.76 3.28
CA ALA A 33 -27.73 8.86 2.30
C ALA A 33 -28.23 9.61 1.06
N LYS A 34 -28.82 10.80 1.24
CA LYS A 34 -29.24 11.68 0.13
C LYS A 34 -28.09 12.19 -0.74
N LEU A 35 -26.88 12.32 -0.18
CA LEU A 35 -25.70 12.73 -0.94
C LEU A 35 -25.15 11.61 -1.83
N GLY A 36 -25.54 10.35 -1.61
CA GLY A 36 -25.15 9.21 -2.46
C GLY A 36 -23.64 8.95 -2.54
N LEU A 37 -22.84 9.60 -1.69
CA LEU A 37 -21.38 9.53 -1.75
C LEU A 37 -20.90 8.19 -1.20
N SER A 38 -20.19 7.44 -2.04
CA SER A 38 -19.49 6.23 -1.64
C SER A 38 -18.35 6.57 -0.68
N ASN A 39 -18.02 5.64 0.22
CA ASN A 39 -16.94 5.84 1.20
C ASN A 39 -15.60 6.03 0.46
N PRO A 40 -14.87 7.14 0.64
CA PRO A 40 -13.67 7.48 -0.15
C PRO A 40 -12.43 6.60 0.13
N GLY A 41 -12.58 5.46 0.81
CA GLY A 41 -11.47 4.59 1.23
C GLY A 41 -10.81 5.05 2.54
N THR A 42 -9.67 4.45 2.86
CA THR A 42 -8.85 4.85 4.03
C THR A 42 -7.86 5.95 3.65
N VAL A 43 -7.32 6.66 4.63
CA VAL A 43 -6.37 7.77 4.42
C VAL A 43 -5.10 7.30 3.69
N GLU A 44 -4.68 6.06 3.90
CA GLU A 44 -3.51 5.46 3.25
C GLU A 44 -3.81 5.09 1.79
N SER A 45 -5.07 4.82 1.48
CA SER A 45 -5.50 4.57 0.10
C SER A 45 -5.57 5.85 -0.74
N LEU A 46 -5.50 7.03 -0.11
CA LEU A 46 -5.63 8.31 -0.81
C LEU A 46 -4.49 8.56 -1.80
N SER A 47 -3.25 8.27 -1.39
CA SER A 47 -2.04 8.42 -2.22
C SER A 47 -1.70 7.15 -2.99
N LYS A 48 -2.44 6.05 -2.79
CA LYS A 48 -2.15 4.78 -3.44
C LYS A 48 -2.15 4.90 -4.96
N GLU A 49 -3.10 5.63 -5.53
CA GLU A 49 -3.25 5.81 -6.98
C GLU A 49 -2.02 6.49 -7.63
N VAL A 50 -1.38 7.44 -6.93
CA VAL A 50 -0.20 8.13 -7.48
C VAL A 50 1.08 7.43 -7.06
N THR A 51 1.28 7.21 -5.77
CA THR A 51 2.53 6.68 -5.20
C THR A 51 2.74 5.19 -5.47
N ARG A 52 1.66 4.41 -5.54
CA ARG A 52 1.73 2.96 -5.77
C ARG A 52 1.31 2.58 -7.19
N ASP A 53 0.30 3.23 -7.76
CA ASP A 53 -0.21 2.78 -9.07
C ASP A 53 0.47 3.46 -10.26
N VAL A 54 1.11 4.63 -10.12
CA VAL A 54 1.89 5.26 -11.21
C VAL A 54 3.39 5.19 -10.95
N PHE A 55 3.85 5.64 -9.77
CA PHE A 55 5.27 5.74 -9.50
C PHE A 55 5.97 4.40 -9.25
N LEU A 56 7.29 4.48 -9.41
CA LEU A 56 8.19 3.36 -9.40
C LEU A 56 8.98 3.22 -8.12
N ASN A 57 8.91 4.19 -7.21
CA ASN A 57 9.74 4.21 -6.00
C ASN A 57 9.66 2.91 -5.17
N ASN A 58 8.52 2.23 -5.17
CA ASN A 58 8.33 0.95 -4.45
C ASN A 58 8.71 -0.30 -5.27
N TYR A 59 8.84 -0.16 -6.59
CA TYR A 59 9.12 -1.26 -7.52
C TYR A 59 10.55 -1.23 -8.07
N MET A 60 11.25 -0.10 -7.93
CA MET A 60 12.66 0.01 -8.33
C MET A 60 13.53 -0.80 -7.37
N PHE A 61 14.46 -1.54 -7.97
CA PHE A 61 15.53 -2.23 -7.27
C PHE A 61 16.79 -2.16 -8.13
N THR A 62 17.95 -2.36 -7.51
CA THR A 62 19.24 -2.41 -8.19
C THR A 62 19.87 -3.76 -7.95
N GLY A 63 20.42 -4.37 -9.00
CA GLY A 63 21.00 -5.71 -8.95
C GLY A 63 20.06 -6.81 -9.42
N LEU A 64 20.38 -8.06 -9.09
CA LEU A 64 19.63 -9.23 -9.54
C LEU A 64 18.63 -9.65 -8.46
N ARG A 65 17.41 -9.99 -8.87
CA ARG A 65 16.39 -10.55 -7.97
C ARG A 65 15.73 -11.77 -8.61
N ALA A 66 15.44 -12.79 -7.83
CA ALA A 66 14.68 -13.95 -8.26
C ALA A 66 13.64 -14.27 -7.20
N ASP A 67 12.36 -14.13 -7.53
CA ASP A 67 11.27 -14.47 -6.63
C ASP A 67 10.60 -15.76 -7.12
N VAL A 68 10.60 -16.79 -6.30
CA VAL A 68 9.89 -18.04 -6.57
C VAL A 68 8.71 -18.14 -5.62
N THR A 69 7.51 -17.94 -6.14
CA THR A 69 6.27 -18.07 -5.37
C THR A 69 5.59 -19.38 -5.72
N LYS A 70 5.39 -20.23 -4.73
CA LYS A 70 4.58 -21.42 -4.85
C LYS A 70 3.28 -21.21 -4.10
N ALA A 71 2.17 -21.22 -4.82
CA ALA A 71 0.86 -21.29 -4.21
C ALA A 71 0.53 -22.78 -3.96
N PHE A 72 -0.14 -23.07 -2.85
CA PHE A 72 -0.56 -24.43 -2.48
C PHE A 72 -2.08 -24.58 -2.43
N SER A 73 -2.82 -23.51 -2.12
CA SER A 73 -4.29 -23.52 -2.10
C SER A 73 -4.84 -22.12 -2.42
N ILE A 74 -5.95 -22.05 -3.14
CA ILE A 74 -6.68 -20.80 -3.46
C ILE A 74 -7.69 -20.45 -2.37
N SER A 75 -8.23 -21.44 -1.68
CA SER A 75 -9.25 -21.26 -0.63
C SER A 75 -9.14 -22.37 0.41
N PRO A 76 -8.55 -22.13 1.59
CA PRO A 76 -7.92 -20.88 2.03
C PRO A 76 -6.64 -20.57 1.24
N LEU A 77 -6.39 -19.29 0.96
CA LEU A 77 -5.22 -18.85 0.20
C LEU A 77 -3.95 -19.15 1.00
N PHE A 78 -3.12 -20.07 0.53
CA PHE A 78 -1.81 -20.35 1.12
C PHE A 78 -0.73 -20.26 0.06
N GLN A 79 0.20 -19.34 0.25
CA GLN A 79 1.30 -19.07 -0.68
C GLN A 79 2.60 -18.94 0.09
N VAL A 80 3.65 -19.51 -0.47
CA VAL A 80 5.02 -19.42 0.04
C VAL A 80 5.89 -18.82 -1.06
N SER A 81 6.64 -17.78 -0.73
CA SER A 81 7.53 -17.10 -1.65
C SER A 81 8.96 -17.08 -1.11
N HIS A 82 9.89 -17.46 -1.96
CA HIS A 82 11.33 -17.40 -1.73
C HIS A 82 11.88 -16.29 -2.62
N ALA A 83 12.37 -15.22 -2.03
CA ALA A 83 12.97 -14.12 -2.75
C ALA A 83 14.48 -14.13 -2.52
N PHE A 84 15.22 -14.26 -3.62
CA PHE A 84 16.66 -14.13 -3.66
C PHE A 84 16.97 -12.75 -4.24
N ALA A 85 17.81 -11.97 -3.59
CA ALA A 85 18.25 -10.70 -4.13
C ALA A 85 19.76 -10.58 -4.02
N MET A 86 20.38 -9.88 -4.96
CA MET A 86 21.81 -9.66 -4.99
C MET A 86 22.01 -8.24 -5.49
N GLY A 87 22.45 -7.36 -4.60
CA GLY A 87 22.55 -5.94 -4.90
C GLY A 87 22.80 -5.10 -3.66
N GLU A 88 22.97 -3.80 -3.88
CA GLU A 88 23.18 -2.83 -2.81
C GLU A 88 21.91 -2.72 -1.95
N ARG A 89 22.03 -2.92 -0.62
CA ARG A 89 20.94 -2.77 0.38
C ARG A 89 19.75 -3.74 0.25
N LEU A 90 19.92 -4.88 -0.44
CA LEU A 90 18.91 -5.93 -0.52
C LEU A 90 19.35 -7.17 0.26
N ASN A 91 18.43 -7.75 1.01
CA ASN A 91 18.69 -8.97 1.79
C ASN A 91 18.88 -10.16 0.83
N PRO A 92 19.98 -10.93 0.95
CA PRO A 92 20.31 -11.98 -0.02
C PRO A 92 19.23 -13.04 -0.20
N TYR A 93 18.53 -13.34 0.89
CA TYR A 93 17.44 -14.29 0.93
C TYR A 93 16.37 -13.80 1.89
N THR A 94 15.13 -13.80 1.42
CA THR A 94 13.95 -13.56 2.25
C THR A 94 12.90 -14.61 1.97
N PHE A 95 12.34 -15.13 3.05
CA PHE A 95 11.27 -16.11 3.04
C PHE A 95 9.99 -15.42 3.45
N ALA A 96 8.95 -15.54 2.64
CA ALA A 96 7.66 -14.96 2.93
C ALA A 96 6.55 -16.02 2.82
N GLY A 97 5.74 -16.14 3.86
CA GLY A 97 4.55 -16.97 3.91
C GLY A 97 3.30 -16.11 4.01
N LEU A 98 2.30 -16.43 3.20
CA LEU A 98 1.01 -15.76 3.19
C LEU A 98 -0.10 -16.77 3.37
N TYR A 99 -0.98 -16.47 4.33
CA TYR A 99 -2.19 -17.23 4.60
C TYR A 99 -3.39 -16.30 4.69
N GLY A 100 -4.42 -16.55 3.89
CA GLY A 100 -5.59 -15.70 3.76
C GLY A 100 -6.89 -16.47 3.70
N THR A 101 -7.85 -16.05 4.51
CA THR A 101 -9.26 -16.46 4.46
C THR A 101 -10.14 -15.22 4.34
N SER A 102 -11.45 -15.38 4.19
CA SER A 102 -12.39 -14.25 4.10
C SER A 102 -12.40 -13.35 5.35
N LYS A 103 -11.89 -13.82 6.49
CA LYS A 103 -11.86 -13.06 7.77
C LYS A 103 -10.46 -12.74 8.27
N VAL A 104 -9.48 -13.56 7.92
CA VAL A 104 -8.13 -13.48 8.49
C VAL A 104 -7.12 -13.37 7.35
N PHE A 105 -6.19 -12.42 7.48
CA PHE A 105 -5.03 -12.32 6.61
C PHE A 105 -3.77 -12.32 7.47
N LEU A 106 -2.85 -13.23 7.16
CA LEU A 106 -1.59 -13.45 7.84
C LEU A 106 -0.49 -13.39 6.79
N GLN A 107 0.52 -12.57 7.03
CA GLN A 107 1.74 -12.52 6.24
C GLN A 107 2.92 -12.50 7.20
N GLY A 108 3.91 -13.35 6.96
CA GLY A 108 5.17 -13.37 7.69
C GLY A 108 6.34 -13.37 6.71
N ASN A 109 7.23 -12.39 6.84
CA ASN A 109 8.47 -12.28 6.08
C ASN A 109 9.65 -12.44 7.05
N MET A 110 10.61 -13.27 6.70
CA MET A 110 11.82 -13.53 7.47
C MET A 110 13.03 -13.34 6.55
N ASP A 111 13.95 -12.50 6.98
CA ASP A 111 15.15 -12.15 6.23
C ASP A 111 16.38 -12.87 6.81
N ASN A 112 17.45 -12.96 6.02
CA ASN A 112 18.70 -13.66 6.40
C ASN A 112 19.36 -13.08 7.68
N ASP A 113 19.18 -11.80 7.96
CA ASP A 113 19.70 -11.15 9.18
C ASP A 113 18.83 -11.40 10.43
N GLY A 114 17.86 -12.31 10.34
CA GLY A 114 16.95 -12.65 11.43
C GLY A 114 15.86 -11.60 11.68
N GLN A 115 15.71 -10.61 10.80
CA GLN A 115 14.58 -9.68 10.84
C GLN A 115 13.30 -10.43 10.50
N LEU A 116 12.32 -10.37 11.40
CA LEU A 116 11.01 -10.98 11.23
C LEU A 116 9.97 -9.87 11.15
N SER A 117 9.26 -9.77 10.02
CA SER A 117 8.13 -8.86 9.85
C SER A 117 6.85 -9.66 9.68
N THR A 118 5.87 -9.44 10.55
CA THR A 118 4.59 -10.12 10.50
C THR A 118 3.45 -9.12 10.42
N ARG A 119 2.43 -9.43 9.61
CA ARG A 119 1.21 -8.65 9.47
C ARG A 119 0.01 -9.57 9.64
N PHE A 120 -0.84 -9.21 10.58
CA PHE A 120 -2.09 -9.87 10.89
C PHE A 120 -3.25 -8.91 10.71
N ASN A 121 -4.15 -9.18 9.77
CA ASN A 121 -5.41 -8.46 9.66
C ASN A 121 -6.56 -9.39 10.07
N TYR A 122 -7.40 -8.92 10.98
CA TYR A 122 -8.61 -9.62 11.42
C TYR A 122 -9.83 -8.76 11.15
N ARG A 123 -10.78 -9.30 10.38
CA ARG A 123 -12.03 -8.65 10.01
C ARG A 123 -13.12 -9.07 11.00
N TRP A 124 -13.51 -8.15 11.88
CA TRP A 124 -14.62 -8.35 12.83
C TRP A 124 -15.98 -8.23 12.15
N SER A 125 -16.10 -7.31 11.19
CA SER A 125 -17.30 -7.10 10.37
C SER A 125 -16.92 -6.58 8.99
N ASP A 126 -17.90 -6.40 8.11
CA ASP A 126 -17.61 -5.95 6.75
C ASP A 126 -16.92 -4.59 6.64
N LYS A 127 -17.02 -3.80 7.71
CA LYS A 127 -16.52 -2.43 7.80
C LYS A 127 -15.41 -2.26 8.84
N LEU A 128 -15.26 -3.22 9.77
CA LEU A 128 -14.33 -3.12 10.88
C LEU A 128 -13.24 -4.20 10.76
N VAL A 129 -12.03 -3.74 10.41
CA VAL A 129 -10.84 -4.57 10.26
C VAL A 129 -9.76 -4.07 11.21
N SER A 130 -9.33 -4.94 12.11
CA SER A 130 -8.15 -4.71 12.95
C SER A 130 -6.91 -5.15 12.17
N LYS A 131 -5.88 -4.32 12.15
CA LYS A 131 -4.58 -4.63 11.55
C LYS A 131 -3.52 -4.57 12.64
N THR A 132 -2.66 -5.56 12.69
CA THR A 132 -1.54 -5.66 13.63
C THR A 132 -0.29 -5.95 12.81
N GLN A 133 0.75 -5.16 13.00
CA GLN A 133 2.04 -5.35 12.36
C GLN A 133 3.09 -5.44 13.46
N LEU A 134 3.91 -6.49 13.41
CA LEU A 134 5.00 -6.73 14.35
C LEU A 134 6.27 -6.95 13.56
N GLN A 135 7.23 -6.05 13.72
CA GLN A 135 8.57 -6.19 13.17
C GLN A 135 9.57 -6.36 14.31
N VAL A 136 10.35 -7.43 14.23
CA VAL A 136 11.42 -7.76 15.16
C VAL A 136 12.73 -7.67 14.40
N VAL A 137 13.63 -6.80 14.84
CA VAL A 137 14.97 -6.61 14.28
C VAL A 137 15.97 -7.04 15.35
N PRO A 138 16.66 -8.19 15.20
CA PRO A 138 17.68 -8.60 16.16
C PRO A 138 18.90 -7.66 16.04
N GLY A 139 19.39 -7.16 17.18
CA GLY A 139 20.58 -6.30 17.27
C GLY A 139 20.34 -4.84 17.61
N SER A 140 19.09 -4.36 17.63
CA SER A 140 18.75 -3.09 18.28
C SER A 140 18.41 -3.34 19.76
N GLU A 141 19.19 -2.79 20.69
CA GLU A 141 18.81 -2.69 22.10
C GLU A 141 17.50 -1.90 22.19
N SER A 142 16.38 -2.60 22.43
CA SER A 142 14.98 -2.12 22.33
C SER A 142 14.46 -2.02 20.89
N GLY A 143 13.52 -2.90 20.52
CA GLY A 143 12.89 -2.76 19.21
C GLY A 143 11.86 -3.82 18.79
N ALA A 144 11.08 -4.39 19.71
CA ALA A 144 9.77 -4.89 19.29
C ALA A 144 8.90 -3.66 19.01
N SER A 145 9.01 -3.10 17.80
CA SER A 145 8.12 -2.03 17.35
C SER A 145 6.77 -2.67 16.99
N ALA A 146 6.00 -3.01 18.03
CA ALA A 146 4.56 -3.13 17.87
C ALA A 146 4.05 -1.71 17.63
N LEU A 147 3.77 -1.37 16.37
CA LEU A 147 3.02 -0.17 16.03
C LEU A 147 1.59 -0.35 16.59
N TYR A 148 1.43 -0.12 17.90
CA TYR A 148 0.19 0.41 18.41
C TYR A 148 0.18 1.87 18.01
N GLU A 149 -0.59 2.20 16.97
CA GLU A 149 -0.89 3.58 16.63
C GLU A 149 -1.74 4.18 17.77
N SER A 150 -1.05 4.60 18.84
CA SER A 150 -1.58 5.59 19.76
C SER A 150 -1.67 6.86 18.95
N SER A 151 -2.89 7.19 18.55
CA SER A 151 -3.24 8.34 17.75
C SER A 151 -2.75 9.62 18.44
N SER A 152 -1.50 10.03 18.18
CA SER A 152 -1.17 11.44 18.23
C SER A 152 -1.94 12.07 17.08
N VAL A 153 -3.05 12.72 17.43
CA VAL A 153 -3.92 13.40 16.47
C VAL A 153 -3.18 14.67 16.01
N VAL A 154 -2.18 14.47 15.17
CA VAL A 154 -1.82 15.47 14.18
C VAL A 154 -2.88 15.31 13.11
N VAL A 155 -3.75 16.30 12.93
CA VAL A 155 -4.72 16.31 11.84
C VAL A 155 -4.01 16.90 10.63
N PRO A 156 -3.44 16.10 9.70
CA PRO A 156 -2.99 16.66 8.44
C PRO A 156 -4.20 17.20 7.70
N ALA A 157 -4.16 18.47 7.29
CA ALA A 157 -5.18 19.02 6.41
C ALA A 157 -5.07 18.30 5.07
N ARG A 158 -6.16 17.65 4.65
CA ARG A 158 -6.16 16.74 3.50
C ARG A 158 -7.40 16.95 2.65
N ALA A 159 -7.19 17.18 1.36
CA ALA A 159 -8.25 17.35 0.39
C ALA A 159 -8.08 16.31 -0.73
N LYS A 160 -9.14 15.57 -1.05
CA LYS A 160 -9.23 14.72 -2.26
C LYS A 160 -10.43 15.16 -3.07
N LYS A 161 -10.19 15.53 -4.32
CA LYS A 161 -11.24 15.75 -5.31
C LYS A 161 -11.17 14.60 -6.31
N VAL A 162 -12.22 13.80 -6.33
CA VAL A 162 -12.37 12.66 -7.24
C VAL A 162 -13.34 13.07 -8.35
N SER A 163 -12.88 12.98 -9.59
CA SER A 163 -13.74 12.95 -10.77
C SER A 163 -13.49 11.61 -11.48
N ASP A 164 -14.38 11.20 -12.38
CA ASP A 164 -14.29 9.89 -13.05
C ASP A 164 -12.98 9.69 -13.84
N ASP A 165 -12.29 10.78 -14.22
CA ASP A 165 -11.07 10.75 -15.04
C ASP A 165 -9.79 11.17 -14.28
N TRP A 166 -9.92 11.94 -13.19
CA TRP A 166 -8.77 12.50 -12.48
C TRP A 166 -9.00 12.62 -10.97
N VAL A 167 -7.90 12.48 -10.23
CA VAL A 167 -7.87 12.60 -8.78
C VAL A 167 -6.76 13.55 -8.38
N ALA A 168 -7.11 14.63 -7.67
CA ALA A 168 -6.12 15.48 -7.03
C ALA A 168 -6.16 15.26 -5.53
N THR A 169 -5.00 15.07 -4.91
CA THR A 169 -4.86 15.00 -3.47
C THR A 169 -3.82 15.98 -2.97
N ALA A 170 -4.12 16.67 -1.87
CA ALA A 170 -3.19 17.52 -1.18
C ALA A 170 -3.13 17.09 0.28
N GLN A 171 -1.93 16.95 0.83
CA GLN A 171 -1.68 16.55 2.21
C GLN A 171 -0.68 17.53 2.81
N LEU A 172 -1.09 18.24 3.85
CA LEU A 172 -0.19 19.06 4.64
C LEU A 172 0.13 18.33 5.94
N GLN A 173 1.39 17.96 6.13
CA GLN A 173 1.89 17.40 7.38
C GLN A 173 2.27 18.54 8.33
N ALA A 174 1.99 18.38 9.62
CA ALA A 174 2.26 19.42 10.63
C ALA A 174 3.75 19.78 10.78
N GLN A 175 4.65 18.94 10.27
CA GLN A 175 6.09 19.19 10.22
C GLN A 175 6.54 20.09 9.06
N GLY A 176 5.60 20.72 8.34
CA GLY A 176 5.92 21.66 7.25
C GLY A 176 6.13 21.00 5.90
N ALA A 177 5.78 19.71 5.74
CA ALA A 177 5.80 19.02 4.46
C ALA A 177 4.43 19.10 3.77
N LEU A 178 4.39 19.63 2.56
CA LEU A 178 3.24 19.66 1.67
C LEU A 178 3.43 18.64 0.54
N ASN A 179 2.60 17.60 0.51
CA ASN A 179 2.58 16.62 -0.57
C ASN A 179 1.32 16.85 -1.41
N THR A 180 1.49 17.21 -2.67
CA THR A 180 0.40 17.38 -3.62
C THR A 180 0.58 16.43 -4.78
N SER A 181 -0.42 15.59 -5.02
CA SER A 181 -0.39 14.61 -6.09
C SER A 181 -1.61 14.77 -7.00
N TYR A 182 -1.38 14.53 -8.28
CA TYR A 182 -2.38 14.61 -9.34
C TYR A 182 -2.29 13.34 -10.18
N TRP A 183 -3.37 12.57 -10.21
CA TRP A 183 -3.53 11.38 -11.03
C TRP A 183 -4.55 11.64 -12.13
N ARG A 184 -4.29 11.10 -13.31
CA ARG A 184 -5.24 11.11 -14.40
C ARG A 184 -5.13 9.86 -15.24
N ARG A 185 -6.28 9.28 -15.60
CA ARG A 185 -6.36 8.23 -16.61
C ARG A 185 -6.36 8.89 -17.99
N LEU A 186 -5.41 8.54 -18.86
CA LEU A 186 -5.39 9.08 -20.24
C LEU A 186 -6.15 8.16 -21.20
N SER A 187 -6.09 6.85 -20.96
CA SER A 187 -6.86 5.85 -21.69
C SER A 187 -7.07 4.61 -20.81
N GLU A 188 -7.76 3.59 -21.32
CA GLU A 188 -7.96 2.36 -20.56
C GLU A 188 -6.66 1.68 -20.15
N LYS A 189 -5.60 1.88 -20.93
CA LYS A 189 -4.28 1.26 -20.80
C LYS A 189 -3.21 2.22 -20.30
N VAL A 190 -3.46 3.54 -20.31
CA VAL A 190 -2.45 4.55 -20.00
C VAL A 190 -2.92 5.42 -18.84
N GLN A 191 -2.07 5.52 -17.82
CA GLN A 191 -2.30 6.34 -16.64
C GLN A 191 -1.10 7.27 -16.46
N ALA A 192 -1.35 8.51 -16.08
CA ALA A 192 -0.33 9.49 -15.79
C ALA A 192 -0.51 10.04 -14.38
N GLY A 193 0.60 10.38 -13.73
CA GLY A 193 0.63 10.90 -12.38
C GLY A 193 1.72 11.96 -12.25
N CYS A 194 1.44 12.99 -11.48
CA CYS A 194 2.40 14.00 -11.08
C CYS A 194 2.32 14.12 -9.55
N ASP A 195 3.45 14.28 -8.90
CA ASP A 195 3.53 14.49 -7.47
C ASP A 195 4.59 15.53 -7.17
N LEU A 196 4.28 16.35 -6.19
CA LEU A 196 5.12 17.41 -5.70
C LEU A 196 5.18 17.26 -4.19
N THR A 197 6.35 16.87 -3.72
CA THR A 197 6.69 16.83 -2.30
C THR A 197 7.52 18.04 -1.97
N LEU A 198 7.00 18.92 -1.12
CA LEU A 198 7.65 20.14 -0.66
C LEU A 198 7.89 20.03 0.84
N SER A 199 9.14 20.06 1.29
CA SER A 199 9.52 20.07 2.70
C SER A 199 10.03 21.45 3.10
N LEU A 200 9.46 22.02 4.17
CA LEU A 200 9.93 23.24 4.80
C LEU A 200 10.35 22.93 6.23
N ALA A 201 11.64 22.68 6.43
CA ALA A 201 12.22 22.47 7.76
C ALA A 201 12.91 23.75 8.25
N PRO A 202 12.55 24.28 9.44
CA PRO A 202 13.31 25.37 10.05
C PRO A 202 14.66 24.82 10.56
N SER A 203 15.76 25.35 10.00
CA SER A 203 17.12 25.06 10.46
C SER A 203 17.43 25.87 11.72
N GLY A 204 17.65 25.19 12.85
CA GLY A 204 17.86 25.81 14.17
C GLY A 204 19.27 26.39 14.43
N GLY A 205 20.05 26.72 13.40
CA GLY A 205 21.42 27.25 13.53
C GLY A 205 21.51 28.77 13.36
N MET A 206 22.54 29.40 13.94
CA MET A 206 22.83 30.85 13.82
C MET A 206 23.29 31.29 12.40
N MET A 207 23.38 30.33 11.46
CA MET A 207 23.53 30.49 10.00
C MET A 207 22.48 29.62 9.26
N GLY A 208 21.34 29.37 9.90
CA GLY A 208 20.29 28.43 9.48
C GLY A 208 19.22 29.11 8.64
N GLY A 209 19.38 29.08 7.33
CA GLY A 209 18.28 29.39 6.41
C GLY A 209 17.17 28.35 6.50
N ILE A 210 15.95 28.71 6.09
CA ILE A 210 14.86 27.75 5.91
C ILE A 210 15.29 26.75 4.83
N GLN A 211 15.39 25.46 5.17
CA GLN A 211 15.60 24.42 4.16
C GLN A 211 14.27 24.23 3.43
N LYS A 212 14.18 24.83 2.24
CA LYS A 212 13.06 24.65 1.31
C LYS A 212 13.52 23.67 0.24
N GLU A 213 13.06 22.43 0.33
CA GLU A 213 13.32 21.43 -0.69
C GLU A 213 12.00 21.03 -1.35
N GLY A 214 11.95 21.12 -2.68
CA GLY A 214 10.82 20.69 -3.49
C GLY A 214 11.28 19.64 -4.50
N ILE A 215 10.56 18.52 -4.55
CA ILE A 215 10.80 17.44 -5.50
C ILE A 215 9.51 17.27 -6.30
N ALA A 216 9.59 17.57 -7.60
CA ALA A 216 8.50 17.33 -8.54
C ALA A 216 8.81 16.08 -9.36
N THR A 217 7.97 15.05 -9.23
CA THR A 217 8.08 13.80 -9.99
C THR A 217 6.87 13.67 -10.91
N MET A 218 7.14 13.41 -12.18
CA MET A 218 6.12 13.09 -13.18
C MET A 218 6.32 11.67 -13.65
N GLY A 219 5.25 10.90 -13.77
CA GLY A 219 5.31 9.50 -14.17
C GLY A 219 4.13 9.08 -15.03
N ALA A 220 4.35 8.04 -15.82
CA ALA A 220 3.33 7.41 -16.64
C ALA A 220 3.44 5.90 -16.55
N LYS A 221 2.29 5.24 -16.49
CA LYS A 221 2.12 3.79 -16.57
C LYS A 221 1.41 3.45 -17.87
N TYR A 222 1.98 2.50 -18.59
CA TYR A 222 1.45 1.86 -19.78
C TYR A 222 1.22 0.39 -19.47
N ASP A 223 -0.03 -0.03 -19.44
CA ASP A 223 -0.43 -1.40 -19.13
C ASP A 223 -0.89 -2.10 -20.42
N PHE A 224 -0.14 -3.13 -20.81
CA PHE A 224 -0.48 -4.02 -21.92
C PHE A 224 -0.79 -5.41 -21.36
N ARG A 225 -1.60 -6.19 -22.09
CA ARG A 225 -2.13 -7.49 -21.63
C ARG A 225 -1.06 -8.45 -21.05
N MET A 226 0.17 -8.43 -21.57
CA MET A 226 1.27 -9.30 -21.15
C MET A 226 2.54 -8.50 -20.79
N SER A 227 2.43 -7.18 -20.58
CA SER A 227 3.56 -6.32 -20.25
C SER A 227 3.11 -5.03 -19.57
N THR A 228 3.77 -4.64 -18.49
CA THR A 228 3.56 -3.34 -17.85
C THR A 228 4.82 -2.52 -18.00
N PHE A 229 4.71 -1.35 -18.61
CA PHE A 229 5.80 -0.38 -18.68
C PHE A 229 5.47 0.83 -17.83
N ARG A 230 6.47 1.34 -17.12
CA ARG A 230 6.34 2.49 -16.24
C ARG A 230 7.60 3.33 -16.41
N ALA A 231 7.42 4.64 -16.42
CA ALA A 231 8.51 5.58 -16.47
C ALA A 231 8.19 6.78 -15.57
N GLN A 232 9.20 7.31 -14.91
CA GLN A 232 9.10 8.54 -14.12
C GLN A 232 10.35 9.40 -14.31
N VAL A 233 10.15 10.70 -14.17
CA VAL A 233 11.17 11.73 -14.27
C VAL A 233 11.04 12.60 -13.03
N ASP A 234 12.15 12.80 -12.34
CA ASP A 234 12.25 13.72 -11.21
C ASP A 234 12.96 15.01 -11.62
N SER A 235 12.52 16.12 -11.05
CA SER A 235 13.16 17.45 -11.03
C SER A 235 14.65 17.44 -10.68
N LYS A 236 15.12 16.43 -9.93
CA LYS A 236 16.54 16.21 -9.64
C LYS A 236 17.32 15.55 -10.79
N GLY A 237 16.74 15.42 -11.99
CA GLY A 237 17.39 14.84 -13.17
C GLY A 237 17.56 13.32 -13.11
N LYS A 238 16.81 12.66 -12.22
CA LYS A 238 16.75 11.20 -12.11
C LYS A 238 15.62 10.66 -13.00
N LEU A 239 15.96 9.76 -13.90
CA LEU A 239 15.04 9.04 -14.78
C LEU A 239 14.92 7.60 -14.27
N SER A 240 13.71 7.14 -13.98
CA SER A 240 13.47 5.75 -13.58
C SER A 240 12.53 5.09 -14.59
N CYS A 241 12.92 3.92 -15.09
CA CYS A 241 12.13 3.11 -16.00
C CYS A 241 12.00 1.70 -15.45
N LEU A 242 10.80 1.12 -15.56
CA LEU A 242 10.54 -0.25 -15.18
C LEU A 242 9.67 -0.93 -16.25
N LEU A 243 10.15 -2.08 -16.72
CA LEU A 243 9.47 -2.90 -17.71
C LEU A 243 9.24 -4.29 -17.13
N GLU A 244 7.98 -4.65 -16.94
CA GLU A 244 7.55 -6.00 -16.62
C GLU A 244 7.04 -6.67 -17.90
N LYS A 245 7.52 -7.88 -18.17
CA LYS A 245 7.09 -8.69 -19.30
C LYS A 245 6.78 -10.10 -18.81
N ARG A 246 5.55 -10.55 -19.05
CA ARG A 246 5.20 -11.96 -18.90
C ARG A 246 5.69 -12.74 -20.12
N ILE A 247 6.60 -13.69 -19.91
CA ILE A 247 7.20 -14.52 -20.97
C ILE A 247 6.39 -15.81 -21.14
N ALA A 248 5.96 -16.41 -20.03
CA ALA A 248 5.10 -17.58 -19.99
C ALA A 248 4.01 -17.40 -18.92
N ALA A 249 2.99 -18.26 -18.88
CA ALA A 249 1.93 -18.17 -17.86
C ALA A 249 2.48 -18.07 -16.41
N PRO A 250 3.52 -18.85 -16.01
CA PRO A 250 4.10 -18.74 -14.67
C PRO A 250 5.34 -17.83 -14.56
N VAL A 251 5.91 -17.32 -15.67
CA VAL A 251 7.21 -16.61 -15.65
C VAL A 251 7.06 -15.14 -16.05
N MET A 252 7.42 -14.27 -15.13
CA MET A 252 7.47 -12.81 -15.28
C MET A 252 8.91 -12.34 -15.18
N MET A 253 9.32 -11.46 -16.08
CA MET A 253 10.63 -10.81 -16.04
C MET A 253 10.44 -9.31 -15.87
N THR A 254 11.21 -8.71 -14.96
CA THR A 254 11.16 -7.28 -14.66
C THR A 254 12.55 -6.68 -14.87
N PHE A 255 12.61 -5.60 -15.64
CA PHE A 255 13.81 -4.78 -15.78
C PHE A 255 13.55 -3.44 -15.11
N ALA A 256 14.45 -3.02 -14.24
CA ALA A 256 14.45 -1.72 -13.59
C ALA A 256 15.72 -0.97 -14.02
N ALA A 257 15.61 0.29 -14.38
CA ALA A 257 16.75 1.14 -14.67
C ALA A 257 16.53 2.53 -14.07
N ASP A 258 17.47 2.96 -13.24
CA ASP A 258 17.55 4.28 -12.66
C ASP A 258 18.78 4.98 -13.26
N VAL A 259 18.59 6.10 -13.94
CA VAL A 259 19.66 6.91 -14.52
C VAL A 259 19.65 8.27 -13.85
N ASP A 260 20.73 8.61 -13.16
CA ASP A 260 20.97 9.94 -12.65
C ASP A 260 21.84 10.71 -13.65
N HIS A 261 21.28 11.75 -14.25
CA HIS A 261 21.97 12.55 -15.26
C HIS A 261 22.98 13.53 -14.66
N PHE A 262 22.89 13.89 -13.37
CA PHE A 262 23.84 14.80 -12.74
C PHE A 262 25.14 14.07 -12.37
N THR A 263 25.02 12.87 -11.82
CA THR A 263 26.18 12.04 -11.45
C THR A 263 26.64 11.12 -12.57
N GLN A 264 25.88 11.03 -13.67
CA GLN A 264 26.11 10.12 -14.80
C GLN A 264 26.20 8.66 -14.37
N GLN A 265 25.49 8.30 -13.29
CA GLN A 265 25.43 6.93 -12.78
C GLN A 265 24.13 6.26 -13.20
N ALA A 266 24.24 5.05 -13.74
CA ALA A 266 23.11 4.19 -14.04
C ALA A 266 23.08 3.00 -13.08
N LYS A 267 21.97 2.84 -12.37
CA LYS A 267 21.67 1.68 -11.54
C LYS A 267 20.67 0.81 -12.28
N ILE A 268 21.04 -0.44 -12.54
CA ILE A 268 20.21 -1.39 -13.29
C ILE A 268 19.83 -2.55 -12.38
N GLY A 269 18.59 -2.99 -12.49
CA GLY A 269 18.05 -4.16 -11.82
C GLY A 269 17.35 -5.10 -12.78
N VAL A 270 17.54 -6.41 -12.59
CA VAL A 270 16.80 -7.44 -13.32
C VAL A 270 16.18 -8.41 -12.30
N ALA A 271 14.88 -8.62 -12.39
CA ALA A 271 14.16 -9.60 -11.59
C ALA A 271 13.50 -10.65 -12.47
N ILE A 272 13.49 -11.88 -11.97
CA ILE A 272 12.67 -12.96 -12.53
C ILE A 272 11.74 -13.43 -11.42
N SER A 273 10.43 -13.38 -11.67
CA SER A 273 9.43 -13.95 -10.79
C SER A 273 8.82 -15.18 -11.44
N VAL A 274 8.86 -16.30 -10.73
CA VAL A 274 8.26 -17.56 -11.14
C VAL A 274 7.15 -17.91 -10.17
N GLU A 275 5.94 -18.04 -10.69
CA GLU A 275 4.78 -18.51 -9.94
C GLU A 275 4.53 -19.98 -10.28
N ALA A 276 4.91 -20.87 -9.36
CA ALA A 276 4.59 -22.29 -9.48
C ALA A 276 3.20 -22.55 -8.90
N ALA A 277 2.25 -22.92 -9.78
CA ALA A 277 1.00 -23.52 -9.35
C ALA A 277 1.24 -25.03 -9.13
N GLY A 278 0.92 -25.56 -7.95
CA GLY A 278 0.82 -27.01 -7.76
C GLY A 278 -0.31 -27.60 -8.63
N GLU A 279 -0.24 -28.89 -8.95
CA GLU A 279 -1.30 -29.59 -9.71
C GLU A 279 -2.67 -29.45 -9.01
N ASP A 280 -2.68 -29.44 -7.68
CA ASP A 280 -3.87 -29.18 -6.85
C ASP A 280 -4.52 -27.80 -7.11
N LEU A 281 -3.74 -26.81 -7.56
CA LEU A 281 -4.25 -25.48 -7.90
C LEU A 281 -4.87 -25.43 -9.29
N GLN A 282 -4.34 -26.19 -10.25
CA GLN A 282 -4.97 -26.32 -11.56
C GLN A 282 -6.31 -27.03 -11.42
N GLU A 283 -6.37 -28.11 -10.63
CA GLU A 283 -7.62 -28.80 -10.33
C GLU A 283 -8.59 -27.89 -9.55
N GLN A 284 -8.12 -27.12 -8.57
CA GLN A 284 -8.98 -26.15 -7.88
C GLN A 284 -9.43 -25.01 -8.80
N GLN A 285 -8.61 -24.55 -9.74
CA GLN A 285 -8.94 -23.49 -10.69
C GLN A 285 -9.92 -23.97 -11.76
N GLU A 286 -9.91 -25.27 -12.09
CA GLU A 286 -10.90 -25.94 -12.94
C GLU A 286 -12.21 -26.26 -12.19
N VAL A 287 -12.13 -26.67 -10.91
CA VAL A 287 -13.30 -26.99 -10.06
C VAL A 287 -14.02 -25.72 -9.55
N LEU A 288 -13.29 -24.62 -9.30
CA LEU A 288 -13.84 -23.33 -8.85
C LEU A 288 -14.35 -22.43 -9.99
N GLY A 289 -14.72 -23.02 -11.13
CA GLY A 289 -15.33 -22.31 -12.26
C GLY A 289 -16.29 -21.20 -11.81
N ALA A 290 -15.91 -19.95 -12.09
CA ALA A 290 -16.71 -18.73 -11.94
C ALA A 290 -17.36 -18.48 -10.56
N GLN A 291 -16.70 -18.76 -9.43
CA GLN A 291 -17.08 -18.15 -8.14
C GLN A 291 -16.18 -16.96 -7.76
N PRO A 292 -16.74 -15.93 -7.10
CA PRO A 292 -16.04 -14.67 -6.86
C PRO A 292 -14.82 -14.91 -5.97
N SER A 293 -13.69 -14.32 -6.38
CA SER A 293 -12.45 -14.29 -5.61
C SER A 293 -12.73 -14.06 -4.12
N PRO A 294 -12.18 -14.88 -3.20
CA PRO A 294 -12.43 -14.70 -1.78
C PRO A 294 -12.07 -13.26 -1.39
N ASN A 295 -13.01 -12.57 -0.74
CA ASN A 295 -12.86 -11.19 -0.27
C ASN A 295 -11.88 -11.16 0.92
N ILE A 296 -10.61 -11.37 0.62
CA ILE A 296 -9.52 -11.37 1.59
C ILE A 296 -9.17 -9.91 1.88
N PRO A 297 -9.10 -9.50 3.17
CA PRO A 297 -8.76 -8.13 3.53
C PRO A 297 -7.27 -7.85 3.30
N PHE A 298 -6.92 -7.39 2.10
CA PHE A 298 -5.60 -6.84 1.75
C PHE A 298 -5.37 -5.42 2.30
#